data_AF-A0A2A4IU04-F1
#
_entry.id   AF-A0A2A4IU04-F1
#
_cell.length_a   1.000
_cell.length_b   1.000
_cell.length_c   1.000
_cell.angle_alpha   90.00
_cell.angle_beta   90.00
_cell.angle_gamma   90.00
#
_symmetry.space_group_name_H-M   'P 1'
#
loop_
_entity.id
_entity.type
_entity.pdbx_description
1 polymer ?
#
loop_
_entity_poly.entity_id
_entity_poly.type
_entity_poly.pdbx_seq_one_letter_code
_entity_poly.pdbx_strand_id
1 'polypeptide(L)'
;MRMLPVAFANTVLVAAFANTVLVAAFANTVLVAAFANTVLVAAFANTVLVAAFANTVLVAAFANTVLVAAFANTVLVAAFANTVLVAAFANTVLVAAFANTVLVAAFANTVLVAAFANTVLVAAFANTVLVAAFANTVLVAAFANTVLVAAFANTVLVAAFANTVLVAAFANTVLVAAFANTVLVAAFANTVLVAAFANTVLVAAFANTVLVAAFANTVLVAAFANTVLVAAFANTVLVAAFANTVLVAAFANTVLVAAFANTVLVAAFANTVLVAAFANTVLVAAFANTVLVAAFANTVLVAAFANTVLVAAFANTVLVAAFANTVLVAAFANTVLVAAFANTVLVAAFANTVLVAAFANTVLVAAFANTVLVAAFANTVLVAAFANTVLVAAFANTVLVAAFANTVLVAAFANTVLVAAFANTVLVAAFANTVLVAAFANTVLVAAFANTVLVAAFANTVLVAAFANKQ
;
A
#
# COMPACT_ATOMS: atom_id res chain seq x y z
N MET A 1 -51.80 3.13 -37.80
CA MET A 1 -52.26 3.25 -39.21
C MET A 1 -52.32 1.84 -39.78
N ARG A 2 -53.31 1.55 -40.64
CA ARG A 2 -53.56 0.25 -41.29
C ARG A 2 -52.31 -0.65 -41.43
N MET A 3 -52.32 -1.82 -40.79
CA MET A 3 -51.35 -2.89 -41.05
C MET A 3 -51.76 -3.64 -42.31
N LEU A 4 -50.87 -3.66 -43.30
CA LEU A 4 -50.91 -4.61 -44.42
C LEU A 4 -49.91 -5.74 -44.10
N PRO A 5 -50.27 -7.02 -44.27
CA PRO A 5 -49.30 -8.11 -44.22
C PRO A 5 -48.59 -8.22 -45.58
N VAL A 6 -47.26 -8.19 -45.58
CA VAL A 6 -46.38 -8.50 -46.73
C VAL A 6 -45.15 -9.31 -46.22
N ALA A 7 -44.62 -10.27 -46.98
CA ALA A 7 -43.52 -11.21 -46.60
C ALA A 7 -42.05 -10.79 -47.08
N PHE A 8 -40.84 -11.13 -46.46
CA PHE A 8 -39.42 -10.92 -47.03
C PHE A 8 -38.29 -11.99 -46.84
N ALA A 9 -37.87 -12.69 -47.92
CA ALA A 9 -36.71 -13.60 -47.93
C ALA A 9 -35.93 -13.57 -49.27
N ASN A 10 -34.60 -13.78 -49.22
CA ASN A 10 -33.69 -13.86 -50.39
C ASN A 10 -33.74 -12.62 -51.30
N THR A 11 -33.47 -11.44 -50.75
CA THR A 11 -33.65 -10.16 -51.44
C THR A 11 -32.54 -9.15 -51.11
N VAL A 12 -32.31 -8.25 -52.06
CA VAL A 12 -31.63 -6.96 -51.82
C VAL A 12 -32.71 -5.89 -51.78
N LEU A 13 -32.84 -5.18 -50.68
CA LEU A 13 -33.88 -4.17 -50.49
C LEU A 13 -33.27 -2.84 -50.04
N VAL A 14 -33.71 -1.75 -50.67
CA VAL A 14 -33.44 -0.38 -50.24
C VAL A 14 -34.78 0.25 -49.92
N ALA A 15 -34.99 0.69 -48.68
CA ALA A 15 -36.30 1.18 -48.24
C ALA A 15 -36.19 2.34 -47.24
N ALA A 16 -37.19 3.23 -47.27
CA ALA A 16 -37.38 4.25 -46.25
C ALA A 16 -38.77 4.10 -45.65
N PHE A 17 -38.84 3.98 -44.32
CA PHE A 17 -40.07 3.80 -43.57
C PHE A 17 -40.25 4.98 -42.61
N ALA A 18 -41.33 5.74 -42.79
CA ALA A 18 -41.64 6.92 -41.98
C ALA A 18 -43.06 6.86 -41.42
N ASN A 19 -43.23 7.17 -40.13
CA ASN A 19 -44.52 7.14 -39.42
C ASN A 19 -45.20 5.77 -39.52
N THR A 20 -44.45 4.71 -39.24
CA THR A 20 -44.89 3.33 -39.47
C THR A 20 -44.95 2.51 -38.20
N VAL A 21 -45.87 1.52 -38.19
CA VAL A 21 -45.80 0.37 -37.31
C VAL A 21 -45.55 -0.83 -38.20
N LEU A 22 -44.41 -1.49 -38.01
CA LEU A 22 -43.98 -2.60 -38.85
C LEU A 22 -43.65 -3.82 -37.98
N VAL A 23 -44.18 -4.97 -38.38
CA VAL A 23 -43.79 -6.27 -37.85
C VAL A 23 -43.27 -7.06 -39.04
N ALA A 24 -42.00 -7.43 -39.02
CA ALA A 24 -41.35 -8.05 -40.17
C ALA A 24 -40.32 -9.10 -39.75
N ALA A 25 -40.16 -10.13 -40.57
CA ALA A 25 -39.04 -11.05 -40.48
C ALA A 25 -38.24 -10.95 -41.77
N PHE A 26 -36.93 -10.77 -41.64
CA PHE A 26 -35.99 -10.71 -42.75
C PHE A 26 -35.03 -11.88 -42.63
N ALA A 27 -34.96 -12.70 -43.67
CA ALA A 27 -34.07 -13.85 -43.73
C ALA A 27 -33.28 -13.85 -45.04
N ASN A 28 -31.97 -14.09 -44.95
CA ASN A 28 -31.07 -14.15 -46.11
C ASN A 28 -31.21 -12.87 -46.95
N THR A 29 -31.07 -11.71 -46.31
CA THR A 29 -31.39 -10.40 -46.90
C THR A 29 -30.19 -9.47 -46.83
N VAL A 30 -30.02 -8.63 -47.86
CA VAL A 30 -29.21 -7.41 -47.80
C VAL A 30 -30.17 -6.23 -47.75
N LEU A 31 -30.20 -5.50 -46.65
CA LEU A 31 -31.14 -4.41 -46.42
C LEU A 31 -30.39 -3.11 -46.14
N VAL A 32 -30.72 -2.07 -46.90
CA VAL A 32 -30.34 -0.69 -46.60
C VAL A 32 -31.62 0.08 -46.27
N ALA A 33 -31.76 0.55 -45.04
CA ALA A 33 -33.01 1.14 -44.60
C ALA A 33 -32.86 2.38 -43.72
N ALA A 34 -33.79 3.33 -43.90
CA ALA A 34 -33.99 4.43 -42.96
C ALA A 34 -35.36 4.28 -42.29
N PHE A 35 -35.37 4.23 -40.96
CA PHE A 35 -36.58 4.15 -40.14
C PHE A 35 -36.71 5.43 -39.32
N ALA A 36 -37.77 6.20 -39.56
CA ALA A 36 -38.06 7.44 -38.85
C ALA A 36 -39.47 7.40 -38.24
N ASN A 37 -39.57 7.73 -36.95
CA ASN A 37 -40.86 7.73 -36.23
C ASN A 37 -41.57 6.36 -36.36
N THR A 38 -40.85 5.30 -36.01
CA THR A 38 -41.26 3.93 -36.29
C THR A 38 -41.35 3.10 -35.02
N VAL A 39 -42.40 2.29 -34.90
CA VAL A 39 -42.44 1.14 -33.98
C VAL A 39 -42.17 -0.11 -34.81
N LEU A 40 -41.04 -0.77 -34.56
CA LEU A 40 -40.60 -1.94 -35.30
C LEU A 40 -40.41 -3.13 -34.37
N VAL A 41 -41.07 -4.24 -34.70
CA VAL A 41 -40.78 -5.55 -34.12
C VAL A 41 -40.23 -6.43 -35.23
N ALA A 42 -38.97 -6.85 -35.12
CA ALA A 42 -38.32 -7.55 -36.21
C ALA A 42 -37.44 -8.72 -35.79
N ALA A 43 -37.38 -9.73 -36.67
CA ALA A 43 -36.38 -10.78 -36.61
C ALA A 43 -35.50 -10.70 -37.85
N PHE A 44 -34.19 -10.60 -37.65
CA PHE A 44 -33.19 -10.58 -38.71
C PHE A 44 -32.32 -11.83 -38.58
N ALA A 45 -32.36 -12.68 -39.60
CA ALA A 45 -31.56 -13.89 -39.67
C ALA A 45 -30.71 -13.89 -40.94
N ASN A 46 -29.42 -14.19 -40.82
CA ASN A 46 -28.49 -14.25 -41.96
C ASN A 46 -28.57 -12.96 -42.81
N THR A 47 -28.46 -11.81 -42.15
CA THR A 47 -28.74 -10.51 -42.77
C THR A 47 -27.49 -9.63 -42.79
N VAL A 48 -27.33 -8.86 -43.86
CA VAL A 48 -26.46 -7.68 -43.88
C VAL A 48 -27.36 -6.46 -43.86
N LEU A 49 -27.30 -5.68 -42.77
CA LEU A 49 -28.17 -4.53 -42.55
C LEU A 49 -27.34 -3.26 -42.36
N VAL A 50 -27.62 -2.25 -43.19
CA VAL A 50 -27.17 -0.87 -42.99
C VAL A 50 -28.39 -0.02 -42.70
N ALA A 51 -28.49 0.52 -41.48
CA ALA A 51 -29.71 1.20 -41.07
C ALA A 51 -29.50 2.49 -40.27
N ALA A 52 -30.36 3.46 -40.52
CA ALA A 52 -30.53 4.62 -39.66
C ALA A 52 -31.89 4.53 -38.96
N PHE A 53 -31.88 4.57 -37.63
CA PHE A 53 -33.06 4.55 -36.78
C PHE A 53 -33.16 5.88 -36.04
N ALA A 54 -34.20 6.66 -36.32
CA ALA A 54 -34.48 7.93 -35.68
C ALA A 54 -35.88 7.95 -35.05
N ASN A 55 -35.97 8.30 -33.77
CA ASN A 55 -37.23 8.34 -33.02
C ASN A 55 -37.97 7.00 -33.11
N THR A 56 -37.29 5.93 -32.71
CA THR A 56 -37.79 4.55 -32.89
C THR A 56 -37.98 3.83 -31.57
N VAL A 57 -38.99 2.96 -31.56
CA VAL A 57 -39.09 1.87 -30.59
C VAL A 57 -38.84 0.58 -31.34
N LEU A 58 -37.74 -0.10 -31.03
CA LEU A 58 -37.30 -1.30 -31.72
C LEU A 58 -37.19 -2.47 -30.73
N VAL A 59 -37.91 -3.54 -31.05
CA VAL A 59 -37.73 -4.86 -30.41
C VAL A 59 -37.23 -5.80 -31.48
N ALA A 60 -36.00 -6.29 -31.33
CA ALA A 60 -35.37 -7.07 -32.39
C ALA A 60 -34.55 -8.26 -31.93
N ALA A 61 -34.59 -9.33 -32.72
CA ALA A 61 -33.64 -10.43 -32.62
C ALA A 61 -32.74 -10.42 -33.87
N PHE A 62 -31.43 -10.37 -33.66
CA PHE A 62 -30.42 -10.43 -34.70
C PHE A 62 -29.61 -11.71 -34.55
N ALA A 63 -29.69 -12.59 -35.54
CA ALA A 63 -28.95 -13.84 -35.60
C ALA A 63 -28.11 -13.89 -36.87
N ASN A 64 -26.83 -14.21 -36.73
CA ASN A 64 -25.89 -14.31 -37.86
C ASN A 64 -25.92 -13.05 -38.74
N THR A 65 -25.76 -11.89 -38.12
CA THR A 65 -25.99 -10.59 -38.77
C THR A 65 -24.70 -9.78 -38.84
N VAL A 66 -24.52 -9.04 -39.94
CA VAL A 66 -23.60 -7.91 -40.02
C VAL A 66 -24.44 -6.65 -40.01
N LEU A 67 -24.33 -5.83 -38.96
CA LEU A 67 -25.13 -4.64 -38.76
C LEU A 67 -24.24 -3.40 -38.65
N VAL A 68 -24.50 -2.41 -39.51
CA VAL A 68 -23.98 -1.05 -39.38
C VAL A 68 -25.17 -0.14 -39.12
N ALA A 69 -25.24 0.47 -37.94
CA ALA A 69 -26.42 1.23 -37.55
C ALA A 69 -26.14 2.54 -36.80
N ALA A 70 -26.97 3.54 -37.08
CA ALA A 70 -27.08 4.73 -36.26
C ALA A 70 -28.44 4.72 -35.56
N PHE A 71 -28.43 4.82 -34.23
CA PHE A 71 -29.63 4.88 -33.38
C PHE A 71 -29.68 6.25 -32.69
N ALA A 72 -30.69 7.04 -33.01
CA ALA A 72 -30.91 8.35 -32.45
C ALA A 72 -32.32 8.43 -31.84
N ASN A 73 -32.39 8.80 -30.55
CA ASN A 73 -33.65 8.89 -29.79
C ASN A 73 -34.42 7.55 -29.86
N THR A 74 -33.75 6.47 -29.47
CA THR A 74 -34.26 5.11 -29.63
C THR A 74 -34.46 4.43 -28.28
N VAL A 75 -35.56 3.70 -28.15
CA VAL A 75 -35.71 2.64 -27.15
C VAL A 75 -35.50 1.30 -27.86
N LEU A 76 -34.43 0.59 -27.49
CA LEU A 76 -34.04 -0.66 -28.11
C LEU A 76 -34.01 -1.79 -27.09
N VAL A 77 -34.78 -2.84 -27.37
CA VAL A 77 -34.67 -4.14 -26.69
C VAL A 77 -34.21 -5.15 -27.73
N ALA A 78 -33.00 -5.68 -27.57
CA ALA A 78 -32.42 -6.55 -28.59
C ALA A 78 -31.64 -7.75 -28.06
N ALA A 79 -31.72 -8.86 -28.79
CA ALA A 79 -30.83 -9.99 -28.65
C ALA A 79 -29.94 -10.08 -29.89
N PHE A 80 -28.62 -10.08 -29.67
CA PHE A 80 -27.61 -10.22 -30.72
C PHE A 80 -26.87 -11.54 -30.52
N ALA A 81 -27.00 -12.44 -31.49
CA ALA A 81 -26.31 -13.72 -31.51
C ALA A 81 -25.48 -13.84 -32.79
N ASN A 82 -24.20 -14.17 -32.64
CA ASN A 82 -23.26 -14.33 -33.76
C ASN A 82 -23.27 -13.10 -34.67
N THR A 83 -23.02 -11.92 -34.09
CA THR A 83 -23.20 -10.63 -34.78
C THR A 83 -21.88 -9.88 -34.88
N VAL A 84 -21.68 -9.20 -36.01
CA VAL A 84 -20.71 -8.10 -36.14
C VAL A 84 -21.50 -6.81 -36.17
N LEU A 85 -21.33 -5.97 -35.15
CA LEU A 85 -22.07 -4.73 -34.97
C LEU A 85 -21.13 -3.52 -34.92
N VAL A 86 -21.35 -2.57 -35.82
CA VAL A 86 -20.78 -1.22 -35.75
C VAL A 86 -21.92 -0.25 -35.53
N ALA A 87 -21.97 0.41 -34.38
CA ALA A 87 -23.11 1.26 -34.03
C ALA A 87 -22.77 2.57 -33.34
N ALA A 88 -23.55 3.59 -33.65
CA ALA A 88 -23.60 4.83 -32.88
C ALA A 88 -24.96 4.92 -32.17
N PHE A 89 -24.93 5.07 -30.85
CA PHE A 89 -26.11 5.21 -30.01
C PHE A 89 -26.13 6.60 -29.38
N ALA A 90 -27.09 7.43 -29.77
CA ALA A 90 -27.29 8.77 -29.23
C ALA A 90 -28.68 8.91 -28.60
N ASN A 91 -28.73 9.32 -27.33
CA ASN A 91 -29.97 9.47 -26.58
C ASN A 91 -30.81 8.18 -26.59
N THR A 92 -30.21 7.08 -26.10
CA THR A 92 -30.84 5.76 -26.19
C THR A 92 -31.05 5.13 -24.83
N VAL A 93 -32.13 4.36 -24.73
CA VAL A 93 -32.34 3.36 -23.68
C VAL A 93 -32.16 2.00 -24.35
N LEU A 94 -31.13 1.28 -23.95
CA LEU A 94 -30.76 -0.01 -24.54
C LEU A 94 -30.79 -1.10 -23.47
N VAL A 95 -31.60 -2.13 -23.73
CA VAL A 95 -31.55 -3.40 -23.01
C VAL A 95 -31.13 -4.47 -24.00
N ALA A 96 -29.95 -5.06 -23.82
CA ALA A 96 -29.41 -5.98 -24.80
C ALA A 96 -28.68 -7.19 -24.21
N ALA A 97 -28.82 -8.32 -24.89
CA ALA A 97 -27.97 -9.48 -24.70
C ALA A 97 -27.08 -9.66 -25.94
N PHE A 98 -25.76 -9.72 -25.73
CA PHE A 98 -24.76 -9.93 -26.76
C PHE A 98 -24.07 -11.27 -26.52
N ALA A 99 -24.26 -12.21 -27.44
CA ALA A 99 -23.63 -13.51 -27.44
C ALA A 99 -22.78 -13.69 -28.71
N ASN A 100 -21.51 -14.08 -28.55
CA ASN A 100 -20.58 -14.30 -29.66
C ASN A 100 -20.55 -13.10 -30.62
N THR A 101 -20.27 -11.91 -30.07
CA THR A 101 -20.39 -10.64 -30.79
C THR A 101 -19.05 -9.93 -30.89
N VAL A 102 -18.79 -9.34 -32.07
CA VAL A 102 -17.79 -8.28 -32.23
C VAL A 102 -18.54 -6.95 -32.30
N LEU A 103 -18.33 -6.09 -31.31
CA LEU A 103 -19.02 -4.81 -31.18
C LEU A 103 -18.03 -3.65 -31.18
N VAL A 104 -18.21 -2.73 -32.12
CA VAL A 104 -17.58 -1.40 -32.11
C VAL A 104 -18.68 -0.37 -31.94
N ALA A 105 -18.68 0.34 -30.81
CA ALA A 105 -19.79 1.24 -30.50
C ALA A 105 -19.39 2.56 -29.84
N ALA A 106 -20.12 3.61 -30.20
CA ALA A 106 -20.12 4.87 -29.47
C ALA A 106 -21.47 5.05 -28.77
N PHE A 107 -21.43 5.27 -27.46
CA PHE A 107 -22.60 5.48 -26.62
C PHE A 107 -22.57 6.90 -26.03
N ALA A 108 -23.48 7.76 -26.48
CA ALA A 108 -23.63 9.12 -25.99
C ALA A 108 -25.01 9.32 -25.38
N ASN A 109 -25.06 9.77 -24.12
CA ASN A 109 -26.30 10.00 -23.36
C ASN A 109 -27.17 8.74 -23.34
N THR A 110 -26.63 7.66 -22.78
CA THR A 110 -27.29 6.34 -22.82
C THR A 110 -27.52 5.76 -21.45
N VAL A 111 -28.65 5.05 -21.32
CA VAL A 111 -28.90 4.10 -20.23
C VAL A 111 -28.79 2.72 -20.84
N LEU A 112 -27.80 1.95 -20.40
CA LEU A 112 -27.49 0.63 -20.93
C LEU A 112 -27.57 -0.42 -19.83
N VAL A 113 -28.42 -1.42 -20.05
CA VAL A 113 -28.43 -2.67 -19.29
C VAL A 113 -28.06 -3.79 -20.25
N ALA A 114 -26.90 -4.42 -20.03
CA ALA A 114 -26.39 -5.39 -20.98
C ALA A 114 -25.72 -6.61 -20.34
N ALA A 115 -25.90 -7.76 -21.00
CA ALA A 115 -25.12 -8.96 -20.76
C ALA A 115 -24.23 -9.22 -21.98
N PHE A 116 -22.92 -9.35 -21.74
CA PHE A 116 -21.92 -9.63 -22.76
C PHE A 116 -21.28 -10.99 -22.48
N ALA A 117 -21.52 -11.95 -23.37
CA ALA A 117 -20.94 -13.29 -23.32
C ALA A 117 -20.13 -13.58 -24.59
N ASN A 118 -18.86 -13.94 -24.42
CA ASN A 118 -17.93 -14.23 -25.52
C ASN A 118 -17.86 -13.07 -26.51
N THR A 119 -17.53 -11.87 -26.02
CA THR A 119 -17.55 -10.66 -26.83
C THR A 119 -16.19 -9.99 -26.94
N VAL A 120 -15.92 -9.44 -28.12
CA VAL A 120 -14.88 -8.42 -28.31
C VAL A 120 -15.58 -7.08 -28.41
N LEU A 121 -15.32 -6.19 -27.46
CA LEU A 121 -15.96 -4.88 -27.38
C LEU A 121 -14.91 -3.76 -27.42
N VAL A 122 -15.06 -2.87 -28.39
CA VAL A 122 -14.38 -1.58 -28.44
C VAL A 122 -15.43 -0.49 -28.31
N ALA A 123 -15.40 0.26 -27.21
CA ALA A 123 -16.46 1.23 -26.94
C ALA A 123 -15.99 2.55 -26.33
N ALA A 124 -16.68 3.62 -26.72
CA ALA A 124 -16.62 4.91 -26.04
C ALA A 124 -17.96 5.17 -25.36
N PHE A 125 -17.92 5.44 -24.06
CA PHE A 125 -19.09 5.75 -23.23
C PHE A 125 -18.98 7.18 -22.71
N ALA A 126 -19.88 8.05 -23.16
CA ALA A 126 -19.98 9.44 -22.72
C ALA A 126 -21.36 9.71 -22.12
N ASN A 127 -21.38 10.21 -20.88
CA ASN A 127 -22.60 10.51 -20.12
C ASN A 127 -23.52 9.28 -20.07
N THR A 128 -23.04 8.21 -19.44
CA THR A 128 -23.74 6.92 -19.45
C THR A 128 -24.01 6.39 -18.05
N VAL A 129 -25.16 5.73 -17.92
CA VAL A 129 -25.45 4.83 -16.80
C VAL A 129 -25.39 3.41 -17.35
N LEU A 130 -24.43 2.63 -16.88
CA LEU A 130 -24.17 1.28 -17.37
C LEU A 130 -24.29 0.27 -16.22
N VAL A 131 -25.18 -0.70 -16.40
CA VAL A 131 -25.26 -1.92 -15.61
C VAL A 131 -24.93 -3.09 -16.51
N ALA A 132 -23.81 -3.76 -16.27
CA ALA A 132 -23.34 -4.80 -17.17
C ALA A 132 -22.72 -6.02 -16.49
N ALA A 133 -22.95 -7.18 -17.10
CA ALA A 133 -22.22 -8.39 -16.81
C ALA A 133 -21.35 -8.75 -18.01
N PHE A 134 -20.04 -8.93 -17.78
CA PHE A 134 -19.06 -9.30 -18.77
C PHE A 134 -18.49 -10.68 -18.45
N ALA A 135 -18.74 -11.65 -19.31
CA ALA A 135 -18.22 -13.01 -19.21
C ALA A 135 -17.42 -13.37 -20.47
N ASN A 136 -16.16 -13.78 -20.28
CA ASN A 136 -15.25 -14.15 -21.36
C ASN A 136 -15.12 -13.03 -22.40
N THR A 137 -14.75 -11.83 -21.95
CA THR A 137 -14.74 -10.64 -22.80
C THR A 137 -13.35 -10.03 -22.93
N VAL A 138 -13.06 -9.54 -24.12
CA VAL A 138 -11.98 -8.57 -24.36
C VAL A 138 -12.63 -7.20 -24.52
N LEU A 139 -12.31 -6.27 -23.61
CA LEU A 139 -12.89 -4.95 -23.57
C LEU A 139 -11.79 -3.88 -23.65
N VAL A 140 -11.91 -3.02 -24.66
CA VAL A 140 -11.17 -1.76 -24.76
C VAL A 140 -12.17 -0.62 -24.67
N ALA A 141 -12.10 0.18 -23.61
CA ALA A 141 -13.12 1.19 -23.37
C ALA A 141 -12.59 2.52 -22.81
N ALA A 142 -13.24 3.60 -23.24
CA ALA A 142 -13.13 4.91 -22.61
C ALA A 142 -14.46 5.26 -21.94
N PHE A 143 -14.40 5.58 -20.64
CA PHE A 143 -15.55 5.97 -19.84
C PHE A 143 -15.38 7.42 -19.38
N ALA A 144 -16.25 8.31 -19.85
CA ALA A 144 -16.30 9.71 -19.45
C ALA A 144 -17.67 10.05 -18.85
N ASN A 145 -17.67 10.59 -17.63
CA ASN A 145 -18.88 10.97 -16.90
C ASN A 145 -19.86 9.78 -16.79
N THR A 146 -19.40 8.70 -16.16
CA THR A 146 -20.17 7.45 -16.10
C THR A 146 -20.47 7.00 -14.68
N VAL A 147 -21.64 6.39 -14.53
CA VAL A 147 -21.97 5.54 -13.38
C VAL A 147 -21.97 4.11 -13.89
N LEU A 148 -21.05 3.29 -13.37
CA LEU A 148 -20.84 1.91 -13.80
C LEU A 148 -21.01 0.96 -12.62
N VAL A 149 -21.94 0.02 -12.77
CA VAL A 149 -22.06 -1.17 -11.93
C VAL A 149 -21.78 -2.38 -12.80
N ALA A 150 -20.69 -3.09 -12.51
CA ALA A 150 -20.25 -4.18 -13.38
C ALA A 150 -19.70 -5.40 -12.64
N ALA A 151 -19.96 -6.57 -13.22
CA ALA A 151 -19.28 -7.80 -12.88
C ALA A 151 -18.42 -8.24 -14.08
N PHE A 152 -17.14 -8.47 -13.82
CA PHE A 152 -16.17 -8.91 -14.82
C PHE A 152 -15.65 -10.30 -14.44
N ALA A 153 -15.97 -11.30 -15.25
CA ALA A 153 -15.51 -12.68 -15.10
C ALA A 153 -14.72 -13.13 -16.33
N ASN A 154 -13.47 -13.57 -16.12
CA ASN A 154 -12.56 -14.03 -17.18
C ASN A 154 -12.38 -12.96 -18.27
N THR A 155 -11.96 -11.76 -17.86
CA THR A 155 -11.90 -10.60 -18.76
C THR A 155 -10.49 -10.05 -18.92
N VAL A 156 -10.18 -9.61 -20.13
CA VAL A 156 -9.06 -8.70 -20.40
C VAL A 156 -9.65 -7.32 -20.61
N LEU A 157 -9.29 -6.38 -19.73
CA LEU A 157 -9.82 -5.02 -19.74
C LEU A 157 -8.68 -4.00 -19.87
N VAL A 158 -8.77 -3.16 -20.90
CA VAL A 158 -7.97 -1.95 -21.06
C VAL A 158 -8.93 -0.76 -21.01
N ALA A 159 -8.82 0.07 -19.98
CA ALA A 159 -9.79 1.14 -19.78
C ALA A 159 -9.21 2.46 -19.29
N ALA A 160 -9.80 3.55 -19.75
CA ALA A 160 -9.64 4.87 -19.18
C ALA A 160 -10.95 5.30 -18.52
N PHE A 161 -10.88 5.69 -17.24
CA PHE A 161 -12.01 6.15 -16.45
C PHE A 161 -11.77 7.61 -16.04
N ALA A 162 -12.61 8.51 -16.54
CA ALA A 162 -12.59 9.93 -16.20
C ALA A 162 -13.95 10.37 -15.62
N ASN A 163 -13.92 10.95 -14.42
CA ASN A 163 -15.11 11.41 -13.69
C ASN A 163 -16.13 10.28 -13.53
N THR A 164 -15.73 9.18 -12.90
CA THR A 164 -16.55 7.96 -12.81
C THR A 164 -16.86 7.58 -11.37
N VAL A 165 -18.06 7.03 -11.20
CA VAL A 165 -18.42 6.24 -10.01
C VAL A 165 -18.49 4.79 -10.46
N LEU A 166 -17.60 3.96 -9.90
CA LEU A 166 -17.46 2.56 -10.28
C LEU A 166 -17.67 1.66 -9.06
N VAL A 167 -18.64 0.75 -9.18
CA VAL A 167 -18.82 -0.39 -8.29
C VAL A 167 -18.58 -1.66 -9.12
N ALA A 168 -17.52 -2.40 -8.80
CA ALA A 168 -17.14 -3.54 -9.62
C ALA A 168 -16.64 -4.76 -8.84
N ALA A 169 -16.97 -5.93 -9.36
CA ALA A 169 -16.34 -7.19 -8.98
C ALA A 169 -15.50 -7.70 -10.14
N PHE A 170 -14.23 -7.97 -9.89
CA PHE A 170 -13.27 -8.49 -10.85
C PHE A 170 -12.82 -9.89 -10.41
N ALA A 171 -13.17 -10.91 -11.20
CA ALA A 171 -12.76 -12.29 -10.99
C ALA A 171 -11.99 -12.81 -12.21
N ASN A 172 -10.76 -13.30 -11.97
CA ASN A 172 -9.87 -13.85 -13.01
C ASN A 172 -9.65 -12.82 -14.14
N THR A 173 -9.17 -11.63 -13.77
CA THR A 173 -9.05 -10.51 -14.72
C THR A 173 -7.63 -10.04 -14.90
N VAL A 174 -7.30 -9.65 -16.13
CA VAL A 174 -6.15 -8.80 -16.43
C VAL A 174 -6.67 -7.39 -16.70
N LEU A 175 -6.27 -6.44 -15.86
CA LEU A 175 -6.73 -5.06 -15.93
C LEU A 175 -5.55 -4.10 -16.09
N VAL A 176 -5.60 -3.32 -17.16
CA VAL A 176 -4.75 -2.13 -17.35
C VAL A 176 -5.66 -0.91 -17.36
N ALA A 177 -5.52 -0.03 -16.36
CA ALA A 177 -6.44 1.08 -16.21
C ALA A 177 -5.80 2.39 -15.76
N ALA A 178 -6.35 3.48 -16.27
CA ALA A 178 -6.13 4.82 -15.75
C ALA A 178 -7.43 5.33 -15.11
N PHE A 179 -7.33 5.75 -13.84
CA PHE A 179 -8.44 6.30 -13.07
C PHE A 179 -8.14 7.77 -12.72
N ALA A 180 -8.95 8.68 -13.25
CA ALA A 180 -8.87 10.11 -12.98
C ALA A 180 -10.19 10.63 -12.42
N ASN A 181 -10.14 11.26 -11.24
CA ASN A 181 -11.31 11.79 -10.53
C ASN A 181 -12.39 10.72 -10.33
N THR A 182 -12.03 9.62 -9.66
CA THR A 182 -12.91 8.46 -9.52
C THR A 182 -13.24 8.13 -8.07
N VAL A 183 -14.45 7.63 -7.88
CA VAL A 183 -14.85 6.90 -6.68
C VAL A 183 -14.96 5.43 -7.07
N LEU A 184 -14.12 4.58 -6.48
CA LEU A 184 -14.04 3.16 -6.79
C LEU A 184 -14.29 2.32 -5.54
N VAL A 185 -15.31 1.47 -5.63
CA VAL A 185 -15.54 0.37 -4.69
C VAL A 185 -15.36 -0.93 -5.47
N ALA A 186 -14.34 -1.72 -5.11
CA ALA A 186 -14.00 -2.90 -5.87
C ALA A 186 -13.56 -4.11 -5.04
N ALA A 187 -13.94 -5.28 -5.53
CA ALA A 187 -13.38 -6.56 -5.10
C ALA A 187 -12.55 -7.16 -6.24
N PHE A 188 -11.29 -7.48 -5.97
CA PHE A 188 -10.36 -8.08 -6.90
C PHE A 188 -9.97 -9.48 -6.42
N ALA A 189 -10.35 -10.51 -7.17
CA ALA A 189 -10.01 -11.90 -6.92
C ALA A 189 -9.25 -12.49 -8.11
N ASN A 190 -8.05 -13.02 -7.84
CA ASN A 190 -7.17 -13.62 -8.85
C ASN A 190 -6.89 -12.65 -10.02
N THR A 191 -6.37 -11.47 -9.70
CA THR A 191 -6.22 -10.39 -10.69
C THR A 191 -4.77 -9.97 -10.88
N VAL A 192 -4.42 -9.65 -12.12
CA VAL A 192 -3.24 -8.85 -12.45
C VAL A 192 -3.72 -7.44 -12.76
N LEU A 193 -3.27 -6.47 -11.96
CA LEU A 193 -3.69 -5.08 -12.07
C LEU A 193 -2.47 -4.17 -12.26
N VAL A 194 -2.47 -3.44 -13.38
CA VAL A 194 -1.57 -2.31 -13.63
C VAL A 194 -2.42 -1.05 -13.68
N ALA A 195 -2.23 -0.14 -12.73
CA ALA A 195 -3.10 1.01 -12.60
C ALA A 195 -2.41 2.32 -12.22
N ALA A 196 -2.92 3.41 -12.77
CA ALA A 196 -2.63 4.76 -12.31
C ALA A 196 -3.89 5.37 -11.69
N PHE A 197 -3.78 5.84 -10.46
CA PHE A 197 -4.87 6.46 -9.70
C PHE A 197 -4.53 7.92 -9.40
N ALA A 198 -5.29 8.85 -9.98
CA ALA A 198 -5.15 10.28 -9.76
C ALA A 198 -6.46 10.87 -9.21
N ASN A 199 -6.38 11.53 -8.05
CA ASN A 199 -7.53 12.14 -7.37
C ASN A 199 -8.65 11.11 -7.14
N THR A 200 -8.33 10.05 -6.39
CA THR A 200 -9.25 8.91 -6.22
C THR A 200 -9.60 8.64 -4.76
N VAL A 201 -10.84 8.21 -4.55
CA VAL A 201 -11.26 7.54 -3.32
C VAL A 201 -11.45 6.06 -3.66
N LEU A 202 -10.63 5.21 -3.05
CA LEU A 202 -10.61 3.78 -3.32
C LEU A 202 -10.90 2.99 -2.04
N VAL A 203 -11.95 2.19 -2.09
CA VAL A 203 -12.25 1.13 -1.11
C VAL A 203 -12.12 -0.21 -1.82
N ALA A 204 -11.14 -1.01 -1.44
CA ALA A 204 -10.84 -2.24 -2.16
C ALA A 204 -10.46 -3.44 -1.28
N ALA A 205 -10.89 -4.61 -1.72
CA ALA A 205 -10.40 -5.89 -1.24
C ALA A 205 -9.59 -6.57 -2.36
N PHE A 206 -8.36 -6.94 -2.06
CA PHE A 206 -7.44 -7.60 -2.97
C PHE A 206 -7.10 -8.99 -2.43
N ALA A 207 -7.54 -10.03 -3.15
CA ALA A 207 -7.25 -11.43 -2.84
C ALA A 207 -6.50 -12.10 -4.01
N ASN A 208 -5.33 -12.66 -3.73
CA ASN A 208 -4.48 -13.34 -4.71
C ASN A 208 -4.15 -12.43 -5.90
N THR A 209 -3.60 -11.25 -5.63
CA THR A 209 -3.40 -10.22 -6.65
C THR A 209 -1.93 -9.87 -6.84
N VAL A 210 -1.57 -9.61 -8.10
CA VAL A 210 -0.36 -8.87 -8.45
C VAL A 210 -0.77 -7.45 -8.82
N LEU A 211 -0.31 -6.47 -8.05
CA LEU A 211 -0.65 -5.07 -8.21
C LEU A 211 0.61 -4.24 -8.45
N VAL A 212 0.65 -3.55 -9.59
CA VAL A 212 1.60 -2.49 -9.90
C VAL A 212 0.82 -1.18 -10.02
N ALA A 213 1.04 -0.24 -9.09
CA ALA A 213 0.22 0.96 -9.03
C ALA A 213 0.98 2.24 -8.68
N ALA A 214 0.52 3.34 -9.29
CA ALA A 214 0.87 4.68 -8.88
C ALA A 214 -0.37 5.37 -8.29
N PHE A 215 -0.24 5.90 -7.07
CA PHE A 215 -1.30 6.59 -6.35
C PHE A 215 -0.88 8.05 -6.11
N ALA A 216 -1.60 8.98 -6.73
CA ALA A 216 -1.42 10.42 -6.55
C ALA A 216 -2.70 11.06 -6.02
N ASN A 217 -2.60 11.77 -4.88
CA ASN A 217 -3.73 12.44 -4.22
C ASN A 217 -4.88 11.45 -3.96
N THR A 218 -4.61 10.42 -3.16
CA THR A 218 -5.57 9.33 -2.96
C THR A 218 -5.92 9.12 -1.50
N VAL A 219 -7.18 8.74 -1.26
CA VAL A 219 -7.63 8.13 -0.01
C VAL A 219 -7.88 6.66 -0.30
N LEU A 220 -7.10 5.79 0.33
CA LEU A 220 -7.15 4.35 0.13
C LEU A 220 -7.48 3.63 1.44
N VAL A 221 -8.58 2.88 1.41
CA VAL A 221 -8.93 1.89 2.43
C VAL A 221 -8.87 0.52 1.79
N ALA A 222 -7.93 -0.32 2.22
CA ALA A 222 -7.69 -1.59 1.55
C ALA A 222 -7.38 -2.77 2.48
N ALA A 223 -7.85 -3.94 2.07
CA ALA A 223 -7.41 -5.22 2.62
C ALA A 223 -6.63 -5.98 1.52
N PHE A 224 -5.40 -6.35 1.84
CA PHE A 224 -4.51 -7.10 0.96
C PHE A 224 -4.23 -8.48 1.55
N ALA A 225 -4.70 -9.53 0.87
CA ALA A 225 -4.46 -10.93 1.23
C ALA A 225 -3.76 -11.68 0.08
N ASN A 226 -2.61 -12.29 0.40
CA ASN A 226 -1.79 -13.04 -0.56
C ASN A 226 -1.44 -12.18 -1.79
N THR A 227 -0.84 -11.01 -1.56
CA THR A 227 -0.59 -10.02 -2.62
C THR A 227 0.88 -9.73 -2.82
N VAL A 228 1.26 -9.54 -4.08
CA VAL A 228 2.51 -8.86 -4.45
C VAL A 228 2.16 -7.44 -4.87
N LEU A 229 2.66 -6.45 -4.14
CA LEU A 229 2.38 -5.04 -4.36
C LEU A 229 3.68 -4.27 -4.63
N VAL A 230 3.74 -3.64 -5.80
CA VAL A 230 4.75 -2.63 -6.15
C VAL A 230 4.04 -1.30 -6.33
N ALA A 231 4.31 -0.34 -5.44
CA ALA A 231 3.54 0.90 -5.43
C ALA A 231 4.35 2.17 -5.15
N ALA A 232 3.94 3.25 -5.80
CA ALA A 232 4.35 4.60 -5.45
C ALA A 232 3.15 5.37 -4.89
N PHE A 233 3.29 5.91 -3.69
CA PHE A 233 2.27 6.68 -2.99
C PHE A 233 2.73 8.12 -2.80
N ALA A 234 2.06 9.07 -3.45
CA ALA A 234 2.31 10.50 -3.33
C ALA A 234 1.05 11.23 -2.82
N ASN A 235 1.19 11.97 -1.72
CA ASN A 235 0.09 12.71 -1.09
C ASN A 235 -1.10 11.79 -0.79
N THR A 236 -0.88 10.78 0.05
CA THR A 236 -1.88 9.72 0.30
C THR A 236 -2.24 9.58 1.75
N VAL A 237 -3.51 9.26 1.99
CA VAL A 237 -3.99 8.71 3.26
C VAL A 237 -4.31 7.24 3.02
N LEU A 238 -3.57 6.36 3.71
CA LEU A 238 -3.68 4.93 3.56
C LEU A 238 -4.06 4.27 4.90
N VAL A 239 -5.18 3.56 4.89
CA VAL A 239 -5.57 2.65 5.96
C VAL A 239 -5.59 1.24 5.37
N ALA A 240 -4.70 0.37 5.84
CA ALA A 240 -4.53 -0.94 5.22
C ALA A 240 -4.24 -2.09 6.20
N ALA A 241 -4.78 -3.26 5.86
CA ALA A 241 -4.37 -4.53 6.44
C ALA A 241 -3.64 -5.35 5.38
N PHE A 242 -2.42 -5.79 5.71
CA PHE A 242 -1.57 -6.61 4.85
C PHE A 242 -1.35 -7.98 5.49
N ALA A 243 -1.86 -9.02 4.84
CA ALA A 243 -1.68 -10.41 5.25
C ALA A 243 -1.00 -11.22 4.15
N ASN A 244 0.12 -11.89 4.48
CA ASN A 244 0.90 -12.70 3.56
C ASN A 244 1.30 -11.91 2.30
N THR A 245 1.98 -10.77 2.50
CA THR A 245 2.26 -9.83 1.41
C THR A 245 3.75 -9.62 1.18
N VAL A 246 4.12 -9.46 -0.08
CA VAL A 246 5.39 -8.85 -0.49
C VAL A 246 5.09 -7.43 -0.96
N LEU A 247 5.66 -6.45 -0.27
CA LEU A 247 5.45 -5.03 -0.55
C LEU A 247 6.77 -4.33 -0.84
N VAL A 248 6.86 -3.73 -2.03
CA VAL A 248 7.90 -2.77 -2.42
C VAL A 248 7.24 -1.42 -2.64
N ALA A 249 7.56 -0.44 -1.80
CA ALA A 249 6.85 0.84 -1.84
C ALA A 249 7.70 2.08 -1.60
N ALA A 250 7.35 3.15 -2.29
CA ALA A 250 7.81 4.50 -1.99
C ALA A 250 6.64 5.34 -1.47
N PHE A 251 6.80 5.93 -0.29
CA PHE A 251 5.80 6.76 0.37
C PHE A 251 6.33 8.19 0.51
N ALA A 252 5.70 9.13 -0.18
CA ALA A 252 6.01 10.56 -0.11
C ALA A 252 4.78 11.35 0.38
N ASN A 253 4.94 12.14 1.44
CA ASN A 253 3.88 12.94 2.06
C ASN A 253 2.66 12.08 2.38
N THR A 254 2.83 11.12 3.29
CA THR A 254 1.78 10.12 3.58
C THR A 254 1.39 10.06 5.04
N VAL A 255 0.11 9.78 5.27
CA VAL A 255 -0.41 9.30 6.54
C VAL A 255 -0.77 7.83 6.36
N LEU A 256 -0.08 6.96 7.09
CA LEU A 256 -0.25 5.51 6.98
C LEU A 256 -0.64 4.93 8.34
N VAL A 257 -1.79 4.26 8.36
CA VAL A 257 -2.22 3.39 9.46
C VAL A 257 -2.29 1.97 8.92
N ALA A 258 -1.43 1.09 9.43
CA ALA A 258 -1.31 -0.25 8.87
C ALA A 258 -1.08 -1.37 9.88
N ALA A 259 -1.65 -2.54 9.57
CA ALA A 259 -1.32 -3.80 10.21
C ALA A 259 -0.62 -4.71 9.19
N PHE A 260 0.57 -5.18 9.52
CA PHE A 260 1.39 -6.06 8.70
C PHE A 260 1.55 -7.41 9.40
N ALA A 261 1.02 -8.47 8.79
CA ALA A 261 1.15 -9.85 9.25
C ALA A 261 1.80 -10.73 8.18
N ASN A 262 2.88 -11.42 8.54
CA ASN A 262 3.64 -12.30 7.65
C ASN A 262 4.08 -11.58 6.37
N THR A 263 4.83 -10.48 6.52
CA THR A 263 5.14 -9.58 5.41
C THR A 263 6.63 -9.46 5.16
N VAL A 264 7.01 -9.37 3.88
CA VAL A 264 8.30 -8.83 3.45
C VAL A 264 8.06 -7.42 2.93
N LEU A 265 8.68 -6.42 3.56
CA LEU A 265 8.52 -5.01 3.24
C LEU A 265 9.87 -4.37 2.92
N VAL A 266 9.97 -3.81 1.72
CA VAL A 266 11.05 -2.90 1.31
C VAL A 266 10.44 -1.54 1.04
N ALA A 267 10.79 -0.52 1.85
CA ALA A 267 10.13 0.77 1.76
C ALA A 267 11.03 1.99 1.97
N ALA A 268 10.71 3.06 1.25
CA ALA A 268 11.22 4.39 1.51
C ALA A 268 10.08 5.29 2.00
N PHE A 269 10.26 5.93 3.15
CA PHE A 269 9.30 6.82 3.78
C PHE A 269 9.88 8.23 3.88
N ALA A 270 9.30 9.17 3.15
CA ALA A 270 9.66 10.59 3.17
C ALA A 270 8.47 11.45 3.61
N ASN A 271 8.68 12.28 4.65
CA ASN A 271 7.65 13.17 5.21
C ASN A 271 6.39 12.37 5.58
N THR A 272 6.52 11.43 6.52
CA THR A 272 5.44 10.48 6.82
C THR A 272 5.04 10.50 8.29
N VAL A 273 3.74 10.29 8.52
CA VAL A 273 3.20 9.87 9.81
C VAL A 273 2.78 8.41 9.68
N LEU A 274 3.41 7.55 10.45
CA LEU A 274 3.19 6.11 10.40
C LEU A 274 2.78 5.58 11.78
N VAL A 275 1.60 4.94 11.81
CA VAL A 275 1.14 4.13 12.94
C VAL A 275 1.02 2.69 12.46
N ALA A 276 1.84 1.79 13.00
CA ALA A 276 1.91 0.43 12.48
C ALA A 276 2.11 -0.67 13.54
N ALA A 277 1.50 -1.82 13.25
CA ALA A 277 1.79 -3.07 13.94
C ALA A 277 2.45 -4.04 12.96
N PHE A 278 3.61 -4.58 13.32
CA PHE A 278 4.39 -5.51 12.52
C PHE A 278 4.51 -6.85 13.27
N ALA A 279 3.93 -7.90 12.70
CA ALA A 279 4.01 -9.26 13.21
C ALA A 279 4.62 -10.20 12.17
N ASN A 280 5.68 -10.93 12.56
CA ASN A 280 6.40 -11.88 11.69
C ASN A 280 6.88 -11.21 10.39
N THR A 281 7.67 -10.14 10.51
CA THR A 281 8.03 -9.30 9.37
C THR A 281 9.53 -9.25 9.11
N VAL A 282 9.90 -9.23 7.84
CA VAL A 282 11.22 -8.76 7.38
C VAL A 282 11.03 -7.36 6.80
N LEU A 283 11.69 -6.37 7.41
CA LEU A 283 11.58 -4.97 7.03
C LEU A 283 12.94 -4.38 6.70
N VAL A 284 13.07 -3.85 5.48
CA VAL A 284 14.19 -3.00 5.06
C VAL A 284 13.63 -1.62 4.74
N ALA A 285 14.01 -0.61 5.51
CA ALA A 285 13.40 0.71 5.38
C ALA A 285 14.34 1.91 5.54
N ALA A 286 14.06 2.96 4.80
CA ALA A 286 14.62 4.29 5.00
C ALA A 286 13.52 5.25 5.45
N PHE A 287 13.73 5.92 6.58
CA PHE A 287 12.79 6.88 7.17
C PHE A 287 13.45 8.27 7.22
N ALA A 288 12.90 9.22 6.47
CA ALA A 288 13.31 10.61 6.45
C ALA A 288 12.15 11.54 6.85
N ASN A 289 12.38 12.41 7.84
CA ASN A 289 11.39 13.35 8.36
C ASN A 289 10.10 12.62 8.76
N THR A 290 10.19 11.71 9.73
CA THR A 290 9.08 10.82 10.07
C THR A 290 8.67 10.91 11.54
N VAL A 291 7.36 10.76 11.76
CA VAL A 291 6.80 10.43 13.08
C VAL A 291 6.31 8.99 13.01
N LEU A 292 6.91 8.11 13.80
CA LEU A 292 6.63 6.69 13.80
C LEU A 292 6.19 6.23 15.20
N VAL A 293 5.01 5.62 15.26
CA VAL A 293 4.53 4.86 16.41
C VAL A 293 4.36 3.41 15.97
N ALA A 294 5.15 2.50 16.54
CA ALA A 294 5.17 1.12 16.06
C ALA A 294 5.32 0.05 17.15
N ALA A 295 4.68 -1.09 16.91
CA ALA A 295 4.92 -2.33 17.64
C ALA A 295 5.52 -3.37 16.70
N PHE A 296 6.66 -3.93 17.08
CA PHE A 296 7.40 -4.94 16.32
C PHE A 296 7.46 -6.24 17.13
N ALA A 297 6.87 -7.30 16.58
CA ALA A 297 6.89 -8.65 17.15
C ALA A 297 7.46 -9.66 16.14
N ASN A 298 8.49 -10.41 16.55
CA ASN A 298 9.16 -11.41 15.73
C ASN A 298 9.66 -10.81 14.40
N THR A 299 10.49 -9.77 14.48
CA THR A 299 10.89 -8.98 13.31
C THR A 299 12.39 -9.00 13.06
N VAL A 300 12.77 -9.04 11.79
CA VAL A 300 14.10 -8.65 11.33
C VAL A 300 13.97 -7.27 10.69
N LEU A 301 14.66 -6.27 11.25
CA LEU A 301 14.60 -4.89 10.83
C LEU A 301 16.01 -4.36 10.48
N VAL A 302 16.16 -3.88 9.24
CA VAL A 302 17.31 -3.09 8.80
C VAL A 302 16.80 -1.70 8.43
N ALA A 303 17.22 -0.67 9.17
CA ALA A 303 16.66 0.65 8.99
C ALA A 303 17.65 1.82 9.11
N ALA A 304 17.40 2.86 8.33
CA ALA A 304 18.02 4.17 8.50
C ALA A 304 16.97 5.20 8.90
N PHE A 305 17.19 5.91 10.01
CA PHE A 305 16.30 6.92 10.56
C PHE A 305 17.01 8.28 10.56
N ALA A 306 16.48 9.23 9.79
CA ALA A 306 16.96 10.61 9.72
C ALA A 306 15.83 11.59 10.07
N ASN A 307 16.09 12.48 11.03
CA ASN A 307 15.12 13.49 11.51
C ASN A 307 13.80 12.82 11.92
N THR A 308 13.86 11.94 12.93
CA THR A 308 12.70 11.10 13.29
C THR A 308 12.31 11.27 14.75
N VAL A 309 11.00 11.18 14.99
CA VAL A 309 10.42 10.93 16.31
C VAL A 309 9.87 9.51 16.30
N LEU A 310 10.43 8.64 17.13
CA LEU A 310 10.09 7.22 17.18
C LEU A 310 9.64 6.83 18.58
N VAL A 311 8.43 6.28 18.67
CA VAL A 311 7.92 5.57 19.84
C VAL A 311 7.70 4.10 19.46
N ALA A 312 8.46 3.19 20.06
CA ALA A 312 8.43 1.80 19.64
C ALA A 312 8.52 0.77 20.76
N ALA A 313 7.85 -0.36 20.55
CA ALA A 313 8.05 -1.58 21.33
C ALA A 313 8.62 -2.68 20.42
N PHE A 314 9.73 -3.28 20.84
CA PHE A 314 10.42 -4.34 20.11
C PHE A 314 10.44 -5.62 20.96
N ALA A 315 9.79 -6.67 20.46
CA ALA A 315 9.78 -7.99 21.08
C ALA A 315 10.30 -9.06 20.10
N ASN A 316 11.30 -9.84 20.54
CA ASN A 316 11.92 -10.89 19.73
C ASN A 316 12.44 -10.36 18.38
N THR A 317 13.29 -9.33 18.43
CA THR A 317 13.72 -8.60 17.23
C THR A 317 15.22 -8.69 16.99
N VAL A 318 15.61 -8.80 15.72
CA VAL A 318 16.95 -8.47 15.25
C VAL A 318 16.89 -7.11 14.57
N LEU A 319 17.61 -6.13 15.10
CA LEU A 319 17.62 -4.76 14.62
C LEU A 319 19.04 -4.31 14.27
N VAL A 320 19.22 -3.89 13.02
CA VAL A 320 20.40 -3.16 12.55
C VAL A 320 19.96 -1.76 12.12
N ALA A 321 20.42 -0.72 12.83
CA ALA A 321 19.91 0.62 12.60
C ALA A 321 20.94 1.74 12.70
N ALA A 322 20.75 2.77 11.88
CA ALA A 322 21.42 4.05 12.01
C ALA A 322 20.40 5.13 12.36
N PHE A 323 20.67 5.88 13.44
CA PHE A 323 19.80 6.94 13.94
C PHE A 323 20.55 8.28 13.91
N ALA A 324 20.07 9.22 13.09
CA ALA A 324 20.59 10.58 12.98
C ALA A 324 19.51 11.61 13.28
N ASN A 325 19.79 12.54 14.21
CA ASN A 325 18.85 13.58 14.64
C ASN A 325 17.51 12.98 15.07
N THR A 326 17.53 12.13 16.10
CA THR A 326 16.34 11.35 16.49
C THR A 326 15.95 11.60 17.95
N VAL A 327 14.63 11.57 18.18
CA VAL A 327 14.05 11.39 19.51
C VAL A 327 13.44 10.01 19.55
N LEU A 328 13.96 9.14 20.43
CA LEU A 328 13.57 7.74 20.53
C LEU A 328 13.10 7.43 21.95
N VAL A 329 11.88 6.91 22.04
CA VAL A 329 11.33 6.27 23.25
C VAL A 329 11.06 4.81 22.91
N ALA A 330 11.79 3.89 23.54
CA ALA A 330 11.71 2.48 23.17
C ALA A 330 11.78 1.48 24.32
N ALA A 331 11.04 0.38 24.17
CA ALA A 331 11.19 -0.82 24.99
C ALA A 331 11.72 -1.96 24.12
N PHE A 332 12.80 -2.59 24.56
CA PHE A 332 13.45 -3.70 23.88
C PHE A 332 13.42 -4.95 24.77
N ALA A 333 12.75 -6.00 24.30
CA ALA A 333 12.67 -7.30 24.96
C ALA A 333 13.14 -8.42 24.03
N ASN A 334 14.09 -9.23 24.49
CA ASN A 334 14.67 -10.35 23.72
C ASN A 334 15.21 -9.88 22.36
N THR A 335 16.09 -8.87 22.37
CA THR A 335 16.55 -8.21 21.15
C THR A 335 18.04 -8.35 20.92
N VAL A 336 18.43 -8.53 19.66
CA VAL A 336 19.79 -8.30 19.19
C VAL A 336 19.80 -6.96 18.46
N LEU A 337 20.57 -5.99 18.96
CA LEU A 337 20.63 -4.63 18.43
C LEU A 337 22.07 -4.25 18.07
N VAL A 338 22.27 -3.88 16.80
CA VAL A 338 23.48 -3.22 16.32
C VAL A 338 23.09 -1.83 15.85
N ALA A 339 23.60 -0.79 16.51
CA ALA A 339 23.15 0.57 16.25
C ALA A 339 24.23 1.65 16.29
N ALA A 340 24.07 2.65 15.43
CA ALA A 340 24.81 3.91 15.51
C ALA A 340 23.84 5.06 15.82
N PHE A 341 24.13 5.82 16.86
CA PHE A 341 23.31 6.95 17.32
C PHE A 341 24.11 8.25 17.22
N ALA A 342 23.64 9.18 16.40
CA ALA A 342 24.22 10.51 16.24
C ALA A 342 23.17 11.60 16.50
N ASN A 343 23.48 12.55 17.39
CA ASN A 343 22.58 13.65 17.77
C ASN A 343 21.21 13.12 18.22
N THR A 344 21.19 12.31 19.28
CA THR A 344 19.99 11.60 19.71
C THR A 344 19.59 11.90 21.15
N VAL A 345 18.28 11.95 21.38
CA VAL A 345 17.67 11.86 22.71
C VAL A 345 17.01 10.49 22.80
N LEU A 346 17.51 9.66 23.72
CA LEU A 346 17.05 8.28 23.87
C LEU A 346 16.57 8.03 25.31
N VAL A 347 15.32 7.58 25.41
CA VAL A 347 14.75 6.99 26.64
C VAL A 347 14.43 5.53 26.34
N ALA A 348 15.12 4.60 27.02
CA ALA A 348 14.99 3.19 26.69
C ALA A 348 15.01 2.23 27.88
N ALA A 349 14.24 1.15 27.75
CA ALA A 349 14.35 -0.02 28.61
C ALA A 349 14.83 -1.22 27.78
N PHE A 350 15.88 -1.88 28.25
CA PHE A 350 16.50 -3.04 27.62
C PHE A 350 16.40 -4.25 28.55
N ALA A 351 15.70 -5.30 28.12
CA ALA A 351 15.57 -6.56 28.84
C ALA A 351 15.99 -7.74 27.94
N ASN A 352 16.91 -8.58 28.43
CA ASN A 352 17.42 -9.75 27.71
C ASN A 352 17.98 -9.35 26.33
N THR A 353 18.91 -8.39 26.30
CA THR A 353 19.40 -7.80 25.06
C THR A 353 20.89 -8.02 24.84
N VAL A 354 21.27 -8.27 23.59
CA VAL A 354 22.66 -8.11 23.12
C VAL A 354 22.72 -6.80 22.33
N LEU A 355 23.54 -5.86 22.80
CA LEU A 355 23.66 -4.52 22.22
C LEU A 355 25.11 -4.22 21.85
N VAL A 356 25.33 -3.88 20.58
CA VAL A 356 26.57 -3.29 20.07
C VAL A 356 26.24 -1.90 19.56
N ALA A 357 26.79 -0.85 20.19
CA ALA A 357 26.38 0.51 19.87
C ALA A 357 27.50 1.56 19.89
N ALA A 358 27.38 2.54 19.01
CA ALA A 358 28.16 3.78 19.05
C ALA A 358 27.23 4.95 19.31
N PHE A 359 27.54 5.76 20.32
CA PHE A 359 26.77 6.92 20.73
C PHE A 359 27.62 8.19 20.59
N ALA A 360 27.19 9.12 19.73
CA ALA A 360 27.82 10.41 19.53
C ALA A 360 26.81 11.55 19.74
N ASN A 361 27.16 12.52 20.58
CA ASN A 361 26.31 13.68 20.91
C ASN A 361 24.92 13.23 21.37
N THR A 362 24.86 12.48 22.48
CA THR A 362 23.62 11.84 22.93
C THR A 362 23.23 12.23 24.35
N VAL A 363 21.91 12.32 24.58
CA VAL A 363 21.32 12.30 25.91
C VAL A 363 20.60 10.97 26.06
N LEU A 364 21.05 10.14 26.99
CA LEU A 364 20.56 8.79 27.19
C LEU A 364 20.06 8.60 28.63
N VAL A 365 18.80 8.19 28.76
CA VAL A 365 18.21 7.68 29.99
C VAL A 365 17.82 6.24 29.76
N ALA A 366 18.48 5.30 30.46
CA ALA A 366 18.27 3.89 30.19
C ALA A 366 18.27 2.97 31.41
N ALA A 367 17.46 1.91 31.33
CA ALA A 367 17.51 0.77 32.23
C ALA A 367 17.95 -0.48 31.45
N PHE A 368 18.97 -1.16 31.94
CA PHE A 368 19.54 -2.36 31.34
C PHE A 368 19.40 -3.54 32.32
N ALA A 369 18.66 -4.57 31.92
CA ALA A 369 18.48 -5.80 32.68
C ALA A 369 18.84 -7.03 31.83
N ASN A 370 19.70 -7.89 32.36
CA ASN A 370 20.17 -9.11 31.68
C ASN A 370 20.75 -8.80 30.29
N THR A 371 21.74 -7.91 30.24
CA THR A 371 22.26 -7.39 28.97
C THR A 371 23.74 -7.69 28.77
N VAL A 372 24.12 -7.99 27.52
CA VAL A 372 25.50 -7.90 27.05
C VAL A 372 25.63 -6.63 26.22
N LEU A 373 26.50 -5.71 26.64
CA LEU A 373 26.67 -4.40 26.03
C LEU A 373 28.14 -4.16 25.65
N VAL A 374 28.37 -3.88 24.37
CA VAL A 374 29.63 -3.34 23.85
C VAL A 374 29.35 -1.96 23.29
N ALA A 375 29.93 -0.91 23.89
CA ALA A 375 29.57 0.45 23.51
C ALA A 375 30.72 1.46 23.50
N ALA A 376 30.64 2.42 22.59
CA ALA A 376 31.46 3.62 22.59
C ALA A 376 30.57 4.85 22.80
N PHE A 377 30.92 5.69 23.78
CA PHE A 377 30.19 6.89 24.15
C PHE A 377 31.09 8.12 23.98
N ALA A 378 30.72 9.03 23.08
CA ALA A 378 31.40 10.30 22.84
C ALA A 378 30.44 11.49 22.99
N ASN A 379 30.83 12.48 23.79
CA ASN A 379 30.01 13.69 24.05
C ASN A 379 28.60 13.31 24.53
N THR A 380 28.52 12.57 25.64
CA THR A 380 27.24 12.01 26.11
C THR A 380 26.88 12.45 27.51
N VAL A 381 25.58 12.64 27.73
CA VAL A 381 24.98 12.69 29.07
C VAL A 381 24.21 11.39 29.26
N LEU A 382 24.65 10.58 30.22
CA LEU A 382 24.08 9.25 30.47
C LEU A 382 23.59 9.14 31.91
N VAL A 383 22.31 8.81 32.06
CA VAL A 383 21.70 8.36 33.31
C VAL A 383 21.25 6.92 33.13
N ALA A 384 21.86 5.99 33.86
CA ALA A 384 21.60 4.57 33.64
C ALA A 384 21.55 3.70 34.90
N ALA A 385 20.70 2.68 34.85
CA ALA A 385 20.70 1.57 35.79
C ALA A 385 21.08 0.28 35.06
N PHE A 386 22.08 -0.44 35.58
CA PHE A 386 22.58 -1.69 35.03
C PHE A 386 22.40 -2.81 36.06
N ALA A 387 21.63 -3.84 35.69
CA ALA A 387 21.40 -5.03 36.50
C ALA A 387 21.70 -6.30 35.70
N ASN A 388 22.54 -7.18 36.27
CA ASN A 388 22.96 -8.44 35.64
C ASN A 388 23.55 -8.20 34.24
N THR A 389 24.58 -7.37 34.15
CA THR A 389 25.14 -6.92 32.87
C THR A 389 26.60 -7.32 32.68
N VAL A 390 26.96 -7.62 31.44
CA VAL A 390 28.35 -7.63 30.98
C VAL A 390 28.53 -6.41 30.09
N LEU A 391 29.40 -5.49 30.51
CA LEU A 391 29.62 -4.21 29.85
C LEU A 391 31.10 -4.04 29.49
N VAL A 392 31.36 -3.82 28.19
CA VAL A 392 32.64 -3.36 27.67
C VAL A 392 32.41 -1.99 27.04
N ALA A 393 33.03 -0.94 27.59
CA ALA A 393 32.74 0.41 27.16
C ALA A 393 33.94 1.37 27.11
N ALA A 394 33.89 2.29 26.15
CA ALA A 394 34.76 3.46 26.11
C ALA A 394 33.92 4.73 26.28
N PHE A 395 34.29 5.57 27.24
CA PHE A 395 33.62 6.84 27.55
C PHE A 395 34.58 8.00 27.34
N ALA A 396 34.23 8.92 26.43
CA ALA A 396 34.98 10.13 26.14
C ALA A 396 34.06 11.37 26.22
N ASN A 397 34.49 12.39 26.97
CA ASN A 397 33.74 13.64 27.16
C ASN A 397 32.31 13.35 27.65
N THR A 398 32.17 12.60 28.75
CA THR A 398 30.86 12.14 29.24
C THR A 398 30.54 12.66 30.63
N VAL A 399 29.25 12.90 30.86
CA VAL A 399 28.68 13.02 32.20
C VAL A 399 27.86 11.76 32.44
N LEU A 400 28.26 10.95 33.41
CA LEU A 400 27.66 9.66 33.71
C LEU A 400 27.15 9.62 35.15
N VAL A 401 25.85 9.37 35.31
CA VAL A 401 25.22 9.01 36.58
C VAL A 401 24.71 7.58 36.46
N ALA A 402 25.27 6.65 37.22
CA ALA A 402 24.92 5.24 37.05
C ALA A 402 24.85 4.41 38.34
N ALA A 403 23.95 3.43 38.33
CA ALA A 403 23.92 2.36 39.32
C ALA A 403 24.26 1.04 38.63
N PHE A 404 25.22 0.29 39.18
CA PHE A 404 25.69 -0.99 38.68
C PHE A 404 25.47 -2.07 39.74
N ALA A 405 24.62 -3.06 39.43
CA ALA A 405 24.34 -4.21 40.29
C ALA A 405 24.59 -5.53 39.55
N ASN A 406 25.38 -6.42 40.14
CA ASN A 406 25.73 -7.72 39.57
C ASN A 406 26.34 -7.57 38.15
N THR A 407 27.36 -6.72 38.02
CA THR A 407 27.93 -6.36 36.71
C THR A 407 29.38 -6.78 36.56
N VAL A 408 29.75 -7.24 35.37
CA VAL A 408 31.15 -7.30 34.94
C VAL A 408 31.39 -6.10 34.01
N LEU A 409 32.27 -5.20 34.41
CA LEU A 409 32.56 -3.95 33.70
C LEU A 409 34.04 -3.86 33.34
N VAL A 410 34.31 -3.74 32.04
CA VAL A 410 35.62 -3.36 31.49
C VAL A 410 35.46 -2.01 30.80
N ALA A 411 36.09 -0.96 31.32
CA ALA A 411 35.86 0.38 30.79
C ALA A 411 37.09 1.30 30.74
N ALA A 412 37.12 2.16 29.72
CA ALA A 412 38.05 3.28 29.64
C ALA A 412 37.26 4.60 29.77
N PHE A 413 37.69 5.48 30.66
CA PHE A 413 37.07 6.78 30.93
C PHE A 413 38.07 7.90 30.67
N ALA A 414 37.77 8.78 29.72
CA ALA A 414 38.57 9.95 29.37
C ALA A 414 37.73 11.23 29.40
N ASN A 415 38.19 12.26 30.12
CA ASN A 415 37.49 13.54 30.27
C ASN A 415 36.04 13.34 30.76
N THR A 416 35.87 12.60 31.86
CA THR A 416 34.53 12.21 32.34
C THR A 416 34.23 12.77 33.72
N VAL A 417 32.95 13.09 33.96
CA VAL A 417 32.40 13.27 35.29
C VAL A 417 31.52 12.05 35.58
N LEU A 418 31.92 11.25 36.56
CA LEU A 418 31.28 10.00 36.93
C LEU A 418 30.76 10.04 38.36
N VAL A 419 29.45 9.89 38.51
CA VAL A 419 28.78 9.63 39.78
C VAL A 419 28.19 8.22 39.73
N ALA A 420 28.72 7.28 40.52
CA ALA A 420 28.30 5.89 40.41
C ALA A 420 28.18 5.13 41.73
N ALA A 421 27.22 4.22 41.78
CA ALA A 421 27.12 3.20 42.82
C ALA A 421 27.40 1.82 42.20
N PHE A 422 28.32 1.07 42.81
CA PHE A 422 28.72 -0.26 42.38
C PHE A 422 28.41 -1.28 43.48
N ALA A 423 27.59 -2.28 43.17
CA ALA A 423 27.23 -3.37 44.07
C ALA A 423 27.43 -4.73 43.39
N ASN A 424 28.18 -5.64 44.03
CA ASN A 424 28.49 -6.97 43.49
C ASN A 424 29.11 -6.90 42.08
N THR A 425 30.17 -6.11 41.94
CA THR A 425 30.75 -5.81 40.63
C THR A 425 32.18 -6.30 40.50
N VAL A 426 32.55 -6.72 39.28
CA VAL A 426 33.95 -6.84 38.87
C VAL A 426 34.25 -5.70 37.92
N LEU A 427 35.15 -4.80 38.32
CA LEU A 427 35.50 -3.59 37.60
C LEU A 427 36.98 -3.60 37.21
N VAL A 428 37.24 -3.59 35.90
CA VAL A 428 38.55 -3.33 35.30
C VAL A 428 38.46 -1.99 34.56
N ALA A 429 39.15 -0.96 35.03
CA ALA A 429 39.01 0.37 34.44
C ALA A 429 40.28 1.20 34.34
N ALA A 430 40.35 2.02 33.29
CA ALA A 430 41.35 3.07 33.14
C ALA A 430 40.66 4.45 33.19
N PHE A 431 41.16 5.34 34.02
CA PHE A 431 40.62 6.68 34.24
C PHE A 431 41.66 7.75 33.88
N ALA A 432 41.33 8.63 32.95
CA ALA A 432 42.17 9.75 32.53
C ALA A 432 41.38 11.07 32.54
N ASN A 433 41.88 12.09 33.24
CA ASN A 433 41.22 13.40 33.36
C ASN A 433 39.76 13.25 33.85
N THR A 434 39.55 12.52 34.95
CA THR A 434 38.20 12.20 35.44
C THR A 434 37.91 12.81 36.80
N VAL A 435 36.66 13.19 37.02
CA VAL A 435 36.12 13.47 38.35
C VAL A 435 35.21 12.30 38.72
N LEU A 436 35.61 11.53 39.73
CA LEU A 436 34.94 10.31 40.16
C LEU A 436 34.39 10.47 41.57
N VAL A 437 33.06 10.38 41.70
CA VAL A 437 32.33 10.24 42.96
C VAL A 437 31.68 8.87 42.97
N ALA A 438 32.16 7.95 43.82
CA ALA A 438 31.69 6.56 43.77
C ALA A 438 31.49 5.90 45.13
N ALA A 439 30.50 5.03 45.21
CA ALA A 439 30.31 4.09 46.30
C ALA A 439 30.53 2.65 45.79
N PHE A 440 31.36 1.87 46.48
CA PHE A 440 31.68 0.50 46.13
C PHE A 440 31.26 -0.45 47.25
N ALA A 441 30.50 -1.49 46.91
CA ALA A 441 30.04 -2.53 47.81
C ALA A 441 30.22 -3.91 47.17
N ASN A 442 30.95 -4.82 47.82
CA ASN A 442 31.24 -6.16 47.29
C ASN A 442 31.87 -6.10 45.88
N THR A 443 32.86 -5.23 45.71
CA THR A 443 33.49 -4.97 44.40
C THR A 443 34.90 -5.55 44.33
N VAL A 444 35.27 -6.13 43.19
CA VAL A 444 36.67 -6.35 42.82
C VAL A 444 37.08 -5.25 41.85
N LEU A 445 38.04 -4.42 42.24
CA LEU A 445 38.49 -3.24 41.51
C LEU A 445 39.95 -3.38 41.07
N VAL A 446 40.15 -3.41 39.75
CA VAL A 446 41.47 -3.26 39.09
C VAL A 446 41.44 -1.96 38.32
N ALA A 447 42.21 -0.96 38.77
CA ALA A 447 42.12 0.38 38.18
C ALA A 447 43.46 1.08 37.98
N ALA A 448 43.57 1.77 36.85
CA ALA A 448 44.65 2.72 36.56
C ALA A 448 44.08 4.14 36.54
N PHE A 449 44.76 5.08 37.20
CA PHE A 449 44.32 6.47 37.32
C PHE A 449 45.40 7.43 36.80
N ALA A 450 44.98 8.41 35.99
CA ALA A 450 45.77 9.54 35.53
C ALA A 450 44.93 10.82 35.64
N ASN A 451 45.47 11.87 36.27
CA ASN A 451 44.80 13.16 36.46
C ASN A 451 43.34 13.01 36.94
N THR A 452 43.12 12.20 37.97
CA THR A 452 41.78 11.88 38.47
C THR A 452 41.55 12.49 39.84
N VAL A 453 40.41 13.18 40.00
CA VAL A 453 39.90 13.61 41.30
C VAL A 453 38.95 12.53 41.80
N LEU A 454 39.26 11.92 42.94
CA LEU A 454 38.52 10.78 43.48
C LEU A 454 37.89 11.12 44.84
N VAL A 455 36.57 10.94 44.94
CA VAL A 455 35.81 10.87 46.20
C VAL A 455 35.13 9.52 46.22
N ALA A 456 35.55 8.63 47.13
CA ALA A 456 35.03 7.26 47.15
C ALA A 456 34.72 6.75 48.56
N ALA A 457 33.67 5.95 48.65
CA ALA A 457 33.33 5.13 49.81
C ALA A 457 33.45 3.65 49.44
N PHE A 458 34.07 2.85 50.31
CA PHE A 458 34.33 1.43 50.07
C PHE A 458 33.74 0.56 51.17
N ALA A 459 33.05 -0.51 50.80
CA ALA A 459 32.57 -1.57 51.67
C ALA A 459 32.88 -2.93 51.02
N ASN A 460 33.56 -3.83 51.74
CA ASN A 460 33.92 -5.16 51.25
C ASN A 460 34.51 -5.15 49.82
N THR A 461 35.55 -4.35 49.58
CA THR A 461 36.15 -4.14 48.26
C THR A 461 37.58 -4.69 48.20
N VAL A 462 37.92 -5.40 47.13
CA VAL A 462 39.29 -5.83 46.80
C VAL A 462 39.88 -4.88 45.77
N LEU A 463 41.09 -4.33 46.00
CA LEU A 463 41.70 -3.27 45.17
C LEU A 463 43.10 -3.63 44.64
N VAL A 464 43.40 -3.26 43.38
CA VAL A 464 44.70 -3.44 42.67
C VAL A 464 45.07 -2.13 41.84
N ALA A 465 46.22 -1.37 42.05
CA ALA A 465 46.45 0.15 41.73
C ALA A 465 47.91 0.87 41.49
N ALA A 466 48.12 2.31 41.40
CA ALA A 466 49.38 3.31 41.56
C ALA A 466 49.32 4.92 41.93
N PHE A 467 49.93 5.48 43.04
CA PHE A 467 49.89 6.94 43.55
C PHE A 467 51.25 7.71 43.70
N ALA A 468 51.27 9.05 43.58
CA ALA A 468 52.43 9.93 43.90
C ALA A 468 52.18 10.84 45.12
N ASN A 469 52.79 10.50 46.26
CA ASN A 469 52.95 11.42 47.39
C ASN A 469 53.97 12.51 47.01
N LYS A 470 53.51 13.77 46.95
CA LYS A 470 54.36 14.89 47.40
C LYS A 470 53.93 15.22 48.82
N GLN A 471 54.94 15.40 49.66
CA GLN A 471 54.92 15.46 51.12
C GLN A 471 53.78 16.27 51.75
#